data_AF-A0A662RL13-F1
#
_entry.id   AF-A0A662RL13-F1
#
_cell.length_a   1.000
_cell.length_b   1.000
_cell.length_c   1.000
_cell.angle_alpha   90.00
_cell.angle_beta   90.00
_cell.angle_gamma   90.00
#
_symmetry.space_group_name_H-M   'P 1'
#
loop_
_entity.id
_entity.type
_entity.pdbx_description
1 polymer ?
#
loop_
_entity_poly.entity_id
_entity_poly.type
_entity_poly.pdbx_seq_one_letter_code
_entity_poly.pdbx_strand_id
1 'polypeptide(L)' 'MAYWFKRKTILADKLPLHFLKQKSVAIGLMVILGLAFLAIFAPYLAPYDPVEVDLYNNLLPPSWEHPFGTDNLGRD' A
#
# COMPACT_ATOMS: atom_id res chain seq x y z
N MET A 1 27.32 52.24 -1.63
CA MET A 1 27.65 50.99 -2.35
C MET A 1 27.57 49.83 -1.36
N ALA A 2 26.40 49.20 -1.23
CA ALA A 2 26.21 47.93 -0.51
C ALA A 2 24.81 47.38 -0.85
N TYR A 3 24.68 46.68 -1.97
CA TYR A 3 23.48 45.92 -2.28
C TYR A 3 23.48 44.66 -1.41
N TRP A 4 22.67 44.68 -0.36
CA TRP A 4 22.56 43.63 0.65
C TRP A 4 21.79 42.45 0.06
N PHE A 5 22.53 41.41 -0.32
CA PHE A 5 22.03 40.19 -0.97
C PHE A 5 21.17 39.39 0.02
N LYS A 6 19.86 39.66 0.05
CA LYS A 6 18.87 38.87 0.78
C LYS A 6 18.68 37.53 0.06
N ARG A 7 19.64 36.62 0.22
CA ARG A 7 19.57 35.25 -0.31
C ARG A 7 18.54 34.48 0.52
N LYS A 8 17.25 34.73 0.28
CA LYS A 8 16.19 33.82 0.73
C LYS A 8 16.48 32.47 0.09
N THR A 9 16.67 31.48 0.94
CA THR A 9 17.02 30.11 0.60
C THR A 9 15.97 29.54 -0.36
N ILE A 10 16.34 29.40 -1.64
CA ILE A 10 15.51 28.95 -2.78
C ILE A 10 14.80 27.60 -2.53
N LEU A 11 15.19 26.87 -1.49
CA LEU A 11 14.72 25.53 -1.14
C LEU A 11 13.50 25.53 -0.19
N ALA A 12 13.40 26.47 0.74
CA ALA A 12 12.32 26.48 1.73
C ALA A 12 10.98 26.99 1.15
N ASP A 13 11.06 27.92 0.20
CA ASP A 13 9.89 28.54 -0.43
C ASP A 13 9.19 27.61 -1.45
N LYS A 14 9.79 26.45 -1.75
CA LYS A 14 9.25 25.47 -2.70
C LYS A 14 8.53 24.29 -2.05
N LEU A 15 8.55 24.18 -0.71
CA LEU A 15 7.81 23.12 -0.03
C LEU A 15 6.35 23.57 0.10
N PRO A 16 5.44 23.01 -0.70
CA PRO A 16 4.15 23.64 -0.85
C PRO A 16 3.21 23.08 0.22
N LEU A 17 3.46 23.42 1.49
CA LEU A 17 2.63 23.03 2.64
C LEU A 17 1.15 23.38 2.44
N HIS A 18 0.86 24.33 1.54
CA HIS A 18 -0.51 24.66 1.13
C HIS A 18 -1.27 23.50 0.46
N PHE A 19 -0.60 22.53 -0.17
CA PHE A 19 -1.28 21.34 -0.73
C PHE A 19 -1.82 20.39 0.35
N LEU A 20 -1.24 20.38 1.55
CA LEU A 20 -1.72 19.55 2.66
C LEU A 20 -3.10 19.98 3.19
N LYS A 21 -3.61 21.15 2.80
CA LYS A 21 -4.98 21.61 3.12
C LYS A 21 -6.04 21.13 2.13
N GLN A 22 -5.65 20.52 1.01
CA GLN A 22 -6.60 20.05 0.00
C GLN A 22 -7.17 18.69 0.42
N LYS A 23 -8.51 18.57 0.41
CA LYS A 23 -9.21 17.33 0.78
C LYS A 23 -8.77 16.13 -0.06
N SER A 24 -8.48 16.34 -1.35
CA SER A 24 -7.97 15.32 -2.27
C SER A 24 -6.62 14.75 -1.83
N VAL A 25 -5.70 15.62 -1.40
CA VAL A 25 -4.37 15.22 -0.90
C VAL A 25 -4.50 14.42 0.40
N ALA A 26 -5.38 14.85 1.31
CA ALA A 26 -5.64 14.11 2.55
C ALA A 26 -6.21 12.71 2.30
N ILE A 27 -7.16 12.58 1.36
CA ILE A 27 -7.72 11.28 0.96
C ILE A 27 -6.64 10.39 0.33
N GLY A 28 -5.85 10.94 -0.61
CA GLY A 28 -4.76 10.18 -1.23
C GLY A 28 -3.72 9.70 -0.21
N LEU A 29 -3.35 10.57 0.73
CA LEU A 29 -2.43 10.22 1.82
C LEU A 29 -3.03 9.14 2.72
N MET A 30 -4.33 9.22 3.04
CA MET A 30 -5.03 8.21 3.84
C MET A 30 -5.00 6.84 3.16
N VAL A 31 -5.24 6.78 1.84
CA VAL A 31 -5.17 5.53 1.07
C VAL A 31 -3.75 4.97 1.07
N ILE A 32 -2.74 5.79 0.82
CA ILE A 32 -1.32 5.37 0.82
C ILE A 32 -0.93 4.82 2.18
N LEU A 33 -1.29 5.51 3.27
CA LEU A 33 -1.02 5.05 4.62
C LEU A 33 -1.76 3.76 4.95
N GLY A 34 -3.00 3.60 4.48
CA GLY A 34 -3.76 2.35 4.61
C GLY A 34 -3.06 1.19 3.90
N LEU A 35 -2.59 1.39 2.66
CA LEU A 35 -1.85 0.38 1.92
C LEU A 35 -0.50 0.05 2.58
N ALA A 36 0.22 1.05 3.07
CA ALA A 36 1.46 0.84 3.81
C ALA A 36 1.23 0.06 5.10
N PHE A 37 0.16 0.36 5.83
CA PHE A 37 -0.26 -0.40 7.01
C PHE A 37 -0.56 -1.86 6.64
N LEU A 38 -1.37 -2.11 5.62
CA LEU A 38 -1.66 -3.46 5.14
C LEU A 38 -0.39 -4.22 4.74
N ALA A 39 0.57 -3.57 4.09
CA ALA A 39 1.83 -4.20 3.70
C ALA A 39 2.71 -4.56 4.90
N ILE A 40 2.80 -3.69 5.91
CA ILE A 40 3.59 -3.95 7.14
C ILE A 40 2.97 -5.07 7.97
N PHE A 41 1.64 -5.10 8.06
CA PHE A 41 0.90 -6.07 8.86
C PHE A 41 0.40 -7.27 8.05
N ALA A 42 0.74 -7.37 6.76
CA ALA A 42 0.41 -8.49 5.88
C ALA A 42 0.67 -9.87 6.51
N PRO A 43 1.85 -10.17 7.08
CA PRO A 43 2.13 -11.51 7.63
C PRO A 43 1.26 -11.86 8.85
N TYR A 44 0.66 -10.88 9.52
CA TYR A 44 -0.26 -11.12 10.64
C TYR A 44 -1.73 -11.19 10.19
N LEU A 45 -2.08 -10.50 9.11
CA LEU A 45 -3.44 -10.45 8.56
C LEU A 45 -3.76 -11.65 7.68
N ALA A 46 -2.79 -12.08 6.88
CA ALA A 46 -2.88 -13.23 5.99
C ALA A 46 -1.55 -14.00 6.07
N PRO A 47 -1.40 -14.89 7.08
CA PRO A 47 -0.18 -15.67 7.29
C PRO A 47 0.02 -16.81 6.27
N TYR A 48 -0.73 -16.81 5.17
CA TYR A 48 -0.65 -17.80 4.10
C TYR A 48 0.38 -17.36 3.05
N ASP A 49 1.16 -18.30 2.52
CA ASP A 49 2.10 -18.01 1.45
C ASP A 49 1.35 -17.90 0.11
N PRO A 50 1.28 -16.71 -0.52
CA PRO A 50 0.54 -16.52 -1.77
C PRO A 50 1.18 -17.23 -2.98
N VAL A 51 2.39 -17.76 -2.82
CA VAL A 51 3.16 -18.45 -3.87
C VAL A 51 3.27 -19.95 -3.58
N GLU A 52 2.72 -20.44 -2.47
CA GLU A 52 2.65 -21.88 -2.20
C GLU A 52 1.78 -22.56 -3.25
N VAL A 53 2.24 -23.72 -3.73
CA VAL A 53 1.57 -24.51 -4.77
C VAL A 53 1.32 -25.90 -4.23
N ASP A 54 0.06 -26.30 -4.18
CA ASP A 54 -0.38 -27.63 -3.75
C ASP A 54 -1.10 -28.35 -4.89
N LEU A 55 -0.32 -29.05 -5.73
CA LEU A 55 -0.88 -29.81 -6.85
C LEU A 55 -1.74 -31.00 -6.42
N TYR A 56 -1.65 -31.44 -5.16
CA TYR A 56 -2.45 -32.54 -4.63
C TYR A 56 -3.89 -32.11 -4.37
N ASN A 57 -4.07 -30.84 -4.01
CA ASN A 57 -5.36 -30.21 -3.71
C ASN A 57 -5.82 -29.25 -4.82
N ASN A 58 -5.46 -29.52 -6.09
CA ASN A 58 -5.90 -28.68 -7.21
C ASN A 58 -7.33 -28.99 -7.68
N LEU A 59 -8.02 -27.96 -8.20
CA LEU A 59 -9.37 -28.09 -8.78
C LEU A 59 -10.41 -28.72 -7.84
N LEU A 60 -10.27 -28.51 -6.54
CA LEU A 60 -11.23 -28.98 -5.56
C LEU A 60 -12.53 -28.19 -5.67
N PRO A 61 -13.70 -28.85 -5.55
CA PRO A 61 -14.98 -28.15 -5.50
C PRO A 61 -15.11 -27.33 -4.20
N PRO A 62 -16.03 -26.34 -4.15
CA PRO A 62 -16.34 -25.60 -2.94
C PRO A 62 -16.57 -26.51 -1.72
N SER A 63 -15.89 -26.20 -0.62
CA SER A 63 -15.94 -26.92 0.65
C SER A 63 -15.91 -25.94 1.83
N TRP A 64 -16.01 -26.44 3.05
CA TRP A 64 -15.87 -25.58 4.24
C TRP A 64 -14.44 -25.06 4.44
N GLU A 65 -13.45 -25.80 3.96
CA GLU A 65 -12.04 -25.40 3.98
C GLU A 65 -11.74 -24.42 2.84
N HIS A 66 -12.34 -24.65 1.67
CA HIS A 66 -12.22 -23.77 0.50
C HIS A 66 -13.61 -23.36 0.02
N PRO A 67 -14.21 -22.27 0.56
CA PRO A 67 -15.58 -21.85 0.22
C PRO A 67 -15.83 -21.61 -1.28
N PHE A 68 -14.76 -21.36 -2.03
CA PHE A 68 -14.78 -21.16 -3.48
C PHE A 68 -14.07 -22.26 -4.27
N GLY A 69 -13.59 -23.32 -3.61
CA GLY A 69 -12.73 -24.34 -4.19
C GLY A 69 -11.28 -23.86 -4.33
N THR A 70 -10.44 -24.66 -5.00
CA THR A 70 -9.03 -24.32 -5.25
C THR A 70 -8.76 -24.11 -6.74
N ASP A 71 -7.73 -23.33 -7.05
CA ASP A 71 -7.33 -23.06 -8.43
C ASP A 71 -6.50 -24.22 -9.05
N ASN A 72 -5.95 -24.00 -10.26
CA ASN A 72 -5.14 -24.98 -10.97
C ASN A 72 -3.78 -25.27 -10.30
N LEU A 73 -3.33 -24.40 -9.41
CA LEU A 73 -2.13 -24.55 -8.60
C LEU A 73 -2.47 -25.04 -7.18
N GLY A 74 -3.75 -25.31 -6.89
CA GLY A 74 -4.23 -25.72 -5.57
C GLY A 74 -4.19 -24.61 -4.53
N ARG A 75 -4.22 -23.35 -4.97
CA ARG A 75 -4.30 -22.18 -4.10
C ARG A 75 -5.76 -21.84 -3.82
N ASP A 76 -6.02 -21.30 -2.64
CA ASP A 76 -7.33 -20.85 -2.18
C ASP A 76 -7.43 -19.33 -1.93
#